data_AF-A0A4Q3ALF3-F1
#
_entry.id   AF-A0A4Q3ALF3-F1
#
_cell.length_a   1.000
_cell.length_b   1.000
_cell.length_c   1.000
_cell.angle_alpha   90.00
_cell.angle_beta   90.00
_cell.angle_gamma   90.00
#
_symmetry.space_group_name_H-M   'P 1'
#
loop_
_entity.id
_entity.type
_entity.pdbx_description
1 polymer ?
#
loop_
_entity_poly.entity_id
_entity_poly.type
_entity_poly.pdbx_seq_one_letter_code
_entity_poly.pdbx_strand_id
1 'polypeptide(L)' 'FIKRPADVTKQLEKALAYNEGPILIHAECVKTDNVFPMIPAGAALEDMITEPPKTKMEKPVGST' A
#
# COMPACT_ATOMS: atom_id res chain seq x y z
N PHE A 1 17.02 -3.31 -6.81
CA PHE A 1 16.76 -2.38 -5.70
C PHE A 1 16.18 -1.09 -6.27
N ILE A 2 15.00 -0.67 -5.82
CA ILE A 2 14.30 0.54 -6.26
C ILE A 2 14.26 1.49 -5.06
N LYS A 3 15.01 2.60 -5.14
CA LYS A 3 15.05 3.62 -4.07
C LYS A 3 14.25 4.88 -4.42
N ARG A 4 14.24 5.27 -5.69
CA ARG A 4 13.54 6.48 -6.15
C ARG A 4 12.32 6.09 -6.98
N PRO A 5 11.19 6.81 -6.86
CA PRO A 5 9.99 6.54 -7.67
C PRO A 5 10.25 6.54 -9.18
N ALA A 6 11.15 7.41 -9.66
CA ALA A 6 11.50 7.52 -11.07
C ALA A 6 12.14 6.23 -11.64
N ASP A 7 12.69 5.35 -10.79
CA ASP A 7 13.34 4.12 -11.22
C ASP A 7 12.35 2.94 -11.35
N VAL A 8 11.09 3.09 -10.91
CA VAL A 8 10.10 2.00 -10.83
C VAL A 8 9.86 1.33 -12.19
N THR A 9 9.43 2.09 -13.19
CA THR A 9 9.04 1.55 -14.51
C THR A 9 10.17 0.75 -15.14
N LYS A 10 11.35 1.37 -15.25
CA LYS A 10 12.54 0.75 -15.86
C LYS A 10 12.96 -0.54 -15.14
N GLN A 11 12.86 -0.59 -13.81
CA GLN A 11 13.27 -1.77 -13.04
C GLN A 11 12.22 -2.89 -13.13
N LEU A 12 10.93 -2.55 -13.16
CA LEU A 12 9.86 -3.53 -13.36
C LEU A 12 9.89 -4.13 -14.76
N GLU A 13 10.13 -3.35 -15.80
CA GLU A 13 10.28 -3.86 -17.17
C GLU A 13 11.40 -4.89 -17.28
N LYS A 14 12.56 -4.61 -16.68
CA LYS A 14 13.68 -5.56 -16.62
C LYS A 14 13.32 -6.84 -15.87
N ALA A 15 12.58 -6.70 -14.76
CA ALA A 15 12.18 -7.82 -13.95
C ALA A 15 11.17 -8.73 -14.66
N LEU A 16 10.22 -8.14 -15.38
CA LEU A 16 9.20 -8.87 -16.15
C LEU A 16 9.76 -9.51 -17.43
N ALA A 17 10.84 -8.96 -18.00
CA ALA A 17 11.52 -9.55 -19.15
C ALA A 17 12.38 -10.78 -18.79
N TYR A 18 12.68 -10.99 -17.51
CA TYR A 18 13.50 -12.11 -17.04
C TYR A 18 12.69 -13.41 -17.02
N ASN A 19 13.17 -14.45 -17.72
CA ASN A 19 12.47 -15.72 -17.90
C ASN A 19 13.29 -16.96 -17.47
N GLU A 20 14.46 -16.77 -16.84
CA GLU A 20 15.38 -17.88 -16.48
C GLU A 20 15.21 -18.37 -15.02
N GLY A 21 14.18 -17.89 -14.32
CA GLY A 21 13.87 -18.33 -12.95
C GLY A 21 13.15 -17.28 -12.10
N PRO A 22 13.14 -17.44 -10.77
CA PRO A 22 12.52 -16.48 -9.87
C PRO A 22 13.31 -15.17 -9.77
N ILE A 23 12.62 -14.09 -9.43
CA ILE A 23 13.22 -12.76 -9.20
C ILE A 23 12.79 -12.16 -7.87
N LEU A 24 13.70 -11.47 -7.20
CA LEU A 24 13.46 -10.70 -5.98
C LEU A 24 13.56 -9.20 -6.28
N ILE A 25 12.51 -8.45 -5.94
CA ILE A 25 12.49 -6.99 -6.04
C ILE A 25 12.47 -6.39 -4.64
N HIS A 26 13.54 -5.70 -4.28
CA HIS A 26 13.57 -4.82 -3.10
C HIS A 26 13.20 -3.41 -3.54
N ALA A 27 12.03 -2.92 -3.10
CA ALA A 27 11.58 -1.54 -3.27
C ALA A 27 11.46 -0.85 -1.91
N GLU A 28 12.09 0.32 -1.78
CA GLU A 28 11.95 1.17 -0.61
C GLU A 28 10.66 1.98 -0.74
N CYS A 29 9.69 1.74 0.13
CA CYS A 29 8.41 2.43 0.13
C CYS A 29 8.42 3.63 1.08
N VAL A 30 7.98 4.79 0.59
CA VAL A 30 7.74 5.95 1.45
C VAL A 30 6.39 5.78 2.14
N LYS A 31 6.31 6.14 3.42
CA LYS A 31 5.03 6.18 4.13
C LYS A 31 4.16 7.27 3.51
N THR A 32 3.07 6.86 2.88
CA THR A 32 2.08 7.73 2.23
C THR A 32 0.76 7.64 2.99
N ASP A 33 -0.35 7.87 2.32
CA ASP A 33 -1.68 7.78 2.89
C ASP A 33 -2.09 6.33 3.21
N ASN A 34 -3.12 6.19 4.04
CA ASN A 34 -3.74 4.89 4.29
C ASN A 34 -4.45 4.37 3.02
N VAL A 35 -4.79 3.07 3.04
CA VAL A 35 -5.55 2.44 1.94
C VAL A 35 -7.03 2.80 2.08
N PHE A 36 -7.60 3.37 1.01
CA PHE A 36 -9.03 3.67 0.89
C PHE A 36 -9.61 3.04 -0.40
N PRO A 37 -10.91 2.71 -0.45
CA PRO A 37 -11.89 2.84 0.62
C PRO A 37 -11.65 1.86 1.78
N MET A 38 -12.01 2.26 2.99
CA MET A 38 -11.86 1.47 4.21
C MET A 38 -13.17 1.44 4.99
N ILE A 39 -13.51 0.30 5.58
CA ILE A 39 -14.58 0.20 6.58
C ILE A 39 -13.91 0.17 7.95
N PRO A 40 -14.25 1.09 8.87
CA PRO A 40 -13.69 1.08 10.21
C PRO A 40 -13.97 -0.25 10.92
N ALA A 41 -13.07 -0.65 11.82
CA ALA A 41 -13.22 -1.91 12.55
C ALA A 41 -14.52 -1.92 13.37
N GLY A 42 -15.36 -2.93 13.14
CA GLY A 42 -16.66 -3.07 13.82
C GLY A 42 -17.79 -2.19 13.26
N ALA A 43 -17.56 -1.44 12.17
CA ALA A 43 -18.58 -0.60 11.54
C ALA A 43 -19.36 -1.35 10.44
N ALA A 44 -20.49 -0.78 10.01
CA ALA A 44 -21.30 -1.33 8.93
C ALA A 44 -20.75 -0.93 7.54
N LEU A 45 -21.25 -1.56 6.47
CA LEU A 45 -20.84 -1.25 5.09
C LEU A 45 -21.09 0.22 4.72
N GLU A 46 -22.19 0.80 5.25
CA GLU A 46 -22.58 2.19 5.05
C GLU A 46 -21.62 3.20 5.69
N ASP A 47 -20.76 2.77 6.62
CA ASP A 47 -19.73 3.58 7.26
C ASP A 47 -18.40 3.58 6.48
N MET A 48 -18.41 3.18 5.21
CA MET A 48 -17.22 3.20 4.35
C MET A 48 -16.67 4.61 4.19
N ILE A 49 -15.39 4.78 4.56
CA ILE A 49 -14.66 6.03 4.35
C ILE A 49 -13.84 5.96 3.06
N THR A 50 -13.92 7.01 2.25
CA THR A 50 -13.18 7.15 0.97
C THR A 50 -12.02 8.14 1.07
N GLU A 51 -11.97 8.92 2.14
CA GLU A 51 -10.93 9.93 2.38
C GLU A 51 -10.40 9.82 3.82
N PRO A 52 -9.19 10.35 4.11
CA PRO A 52 -8.67 10.41 5.45
C PRO A 52 -9.65 11.09 6.43
N PRO A 53 -9.93 10.48 7.59
CA PRO A 53 -10.87 11.03 8.56
C PRO A 53 -10.34 12.36 9.10
N LYS A 54 -11.21 13.37 9.11
CA LYS A 54 -10.90 14.72 9.64
C LYS A 54 -10.92 14.76 11.18
N THR A 55 -11.45 13.72 11.80
CA THR A 55 -11.56 13.56 13.25
C THR A 55 -10.78 12.33 13.72
N LYS A 56 -10.35 12.35 14.99
CA LYS A 56 -9.60 11.24 15.59
C LYS A 56 -10.53 10.02 15.73
N MET A 57 -10.25 8.96 14.97
CA MET A 57 -10.97 7.69 15.11
C MET A 57 -10.42 6.89 16.29
N GLU A 58 -11.27 6.06 16.91
CA GLU A 58 -10.82 5.10 17.92
C GLU A 58 -9.87 4.07 17.30
N LYS A 59 -8.90 3.59 18.08
CA LYS A 59 -7.97 2.57 17.62
C LYS A 59 -8.75 1.27 17.38
N PRO A 60 -8.56 0.58 16.23
CA PRO A 60 -9.15 -0.73 16.01
C PRO A 60 -8.81 -1.70 17.13
N VAL A 61 -9.83 -2.37 17.69
CA VAL A 61 -9.64 -3.44 18.67
C VAL A 61 -9.02 -4.64 17.94
N GLY A 62 -7.83 -5.08 18.37
CA GLY A 62 -7.14 -6.24 17.80
C GLY A 62 -5.89 -5.95 16.96
N SER A 63 -5.52 -4.68 16.76
CA SER A 63 -4.22 -4.34 16.15
C SER A 63 -3.10 -4.48 17.20
N THR A 64 -2.38 -5.61 17.11
CA THR A 64 -0.98 -5.75 17.60
C THR A 64 -0.04 -5.31 16.50
#